data_AF-I0EN18-F1
#
_entry.id   AF-I0EN18-F1
#
_cell.length_a   1.000
_cell.length_b   1.000
_cell.length_c   1.000
_cell.angle_alpha   90.00
_cell.angle_beta   90.00
_cell.angle_gamma   90.00
#
_symmetry.space_group_name_H-M   'P 1'
#
loop_
_entity.id
_entity.type
_entity.pdbx_description
1 polymer ?
#
loop_
_entity_poly.entity_id
_entity_poly.type
_entity_poly.pdbx_seq_one_letter_code
_entity_poly.pdbx_strand_id
1 'polypeptide(L)'
;MRGGGLFNSLNAGFKERQFILVQLDEIIDANKNKSAFDFCKNTLNSQSPSIFDITKERIKRAGAKIKEQYPSLDCGFKIFEIKEIEKDNLFNDIENLVLSASVYDGLVLNSACEVILLDNERKEPYQAYYAKDTQCLYLYEKGFNDTALKELFNKINNDRDFNVKSIIYYGENMDSKMQLELKEGKAHKNNKNSHILVKAWYPKNV
;
A
#
# COMPACT_ATOMS: atom_id res chain seq x y z
N MET A 1 -30.93 5.82 1.13
CA MET A 1 -30.75 4.87 2.25
C MET A 1 -30.72 3.43 1.76
N ARG A 2 -29.55 2.89 1.40
CA ARG A 2 -29.32 1.44 1.17
C ARG A 2 -27.88 1.09 1.56
N GLY A 3 -27.59 1.06 2.86
CA GLY A 3 -26.26 0.72 3.41
C GLY A 3 -26.27 -0.41 4.46
N GLY A 4 -27.46 -0.91 4.84
CA GLY A 4 -27.62 -1.95 5.86
C GLY A 4 -27.75 -3.39 5.34
N GLY A 5 -28.01 -3.57 4.04
CA GLY A 5 -28.49 -4.85 3.50
C GLY A 5 -27.43 -5.93 3.22
N LEU A 6 -26.13 -5.61 3.20
CA LEU A 6 -25.10 -6.58 2.79
C LEU A 6 -24.44 -7.37 3.94
N PHE A 7 -24.68 -7.03 5.21
CA PHE A 7 -24.06 -7.76 6.32
C PHE A 7 -24.84 -9.01 6.77
N ASN A 8 -26.15 -9.11 6.44
CA ASN A 8 -27.01 -10.20 6.92
C ASN A 8 -27.10 -11.43 6.00
N SER A 9 -26.41 -11.45 4.85
CA SER A 9 -26.44 -12.60 3.93
C SER A 9 -25.23 -13.53 4.07
N LEU A 10 -24.70 -13.71 5.28
CA LEU A 10 -23.60 -14.64 5.56
C LEU A 10 -24.11 -16.08 5.74
N ASN A 11 -24.72 -16.69 4.70
CA ASN A 11 -25.15 -18.09 4.76
C ASN A 11 -24.57 -18.96 3.63
N ALA A 12 -23.82 -19.99 4.09
CA ALA A 12 -23.76 -21.39 3.66
C ALA A 12 -22.98 -21.86 2.41
N GLY A 13 -22.43 -21.00 1.55
CA GLY A 13 -21.75 -21.48 0.32
C GLY A 13 -20.33 -21.00 0.05
N PHE A 14 -19.89 -19.92 0.69
CA PHE A 14 -18.63 -19.25 0.38
C PHE A 14 -17.77 -19.17 1.64
N LYS A 15 -16.63 -19.87 1.62
CA LYS A 15 -15.57 -19.71 2.62
C LYS A 15 -15.03 -18.29 2.50
N GLU A 16 -15.33 -17.47 3.51
CA GLU A 16 -14.72 -16.16 3.80
C GLU A 16 -14.90 -15.08 2.71
N ARG A 17 -15.92 -14.22 2.89
CA ARG A 17 -16.13 -13.04 2.03
C ARG A 17 -15.31 -11.86 2.52
N GLN A 18 -14.62 -11.19 1.60
CA GLN A 18 -13.97 -9.91 1.82
C GLN A 18 -14.86 -8.76 1.34
N PHE A 19 -14.68 -7.56 1.90
CA PHE A 19 -15.42 -6.36 1.47
C PHE A 19 -14.49 -5.17 1.24
N ILE A 20 -14.92 -4.28 0.36
CA ILE A 20 -14.35 -2.93 0.18
C ILE A 20 -15.51 -1.95 0.33
N LEU A 21 -15.38 -0.99 1.25
CA LEU A 21 -16.37 0.06 1.46
C LEU A 21 -15.70 1.41 1.25
N VAL A 22 -16.31 2.24 0.41
CA VAL A 22 -15.87 3.62 0.15
C VAL A 22 -16.91 4.57 0.73
N GLN A 23 -16.45 5.55 1.51
CA GLN A 23 -17.28 6.56 2.14
C GLN A 23 -16.57 7.91 2.05
N LEU A 24 -17.26 8.91 1.51
CA LEU A 24 -16.77 10.30 1.52
C LEU A 24 -16.76 10.83 2.95
N ASP A 25 -15.75 11.62 3.29
CA ASP A 25 -15.60 12.27 4.59
C ASP A 25 -16.47 13.53 4.72
N GLU A 26 -17.79 13.35 4.52
CA GLU A 26 -18.76 14.43 4.57
C GLU A 26 -18.95 14.92 6.02
N ILE A 27 -18.67 16.20 6.27
CA ILE A 27 -18.83 16.82 7.57
C ILE A 27 -20.31 16.84 7.99
N ILE A 28 -20.57 16.44 9.23
CA ILE A 28 -21.92 16.48 9.80
C ILE A 28 -22.23 17.90 10.25
N ASP A 29 -23.30 18.48 9.69
CA ASP A 29 -23.85 19.76 10.16
C ASP A 29 -24.58 19.57 11.51
N ALA A 30 -24.07 20.23 12.54
CA ALA A 30 -24.59 20.16 13.91
C ALA A 30 -26.06 20.62 14.03
N ASN A 31 -26.52 21.53 13.16
CA ASN A 31 -27.89 22.04 13.19
C ASN A 31 -28.87 21.08 12.51
N LYS A 32 -28.42 20.38 11.46
CA LYS A 32 -29.26 19.44 10.70
C LYS A 32 -29.30 18.06 11.33
N ASN A 33 -28.20 17.60 11.93
CA ASN A 33 -28.06 16.26 12.49
C ASN A 33 -27.36 16.28 13.86
N LYS A 34 -27.95 17.01 14.82
CA LYS A 34 -27.41 17.17 16.17
C LYS A 34 -27.06 15.85 16.86
N SER A 35 -27.93 14.84 16.77
CA SER A 35 -27.68 13.55 17.43
C SER A 35 -26.43 12.84 16.91
N ALA A 36 -26.23 12.81 15.58
CA ALA A 36 -25.05 12.18 14.99
C ALA A 36 -23.79 13.01 15.28
N PHE A 37 -23.90 14.34 15.22
CA PHE A 37 -22.81 15.25 15.55
C PHE A 37 -22.33 15.08 17.01
N ASP A 38 -23.26 15.13 17.97
CA ASP A 38 -22.97 14.96 19.40
C ASP A 38 -22.40 13.57 19.70
N PHE A 39 -22.87 12.52 19.01
CA PHE A 39 -22.32 11.18 19.12
C PHE A 39 -20.85 11.14 18.67
N CYS A 40 -20.54 11.64 17.47
CA CYS A 40 -19.16 11.69 16.98
C CYS A 40 -18.25 12.52 17.89
N LYS A 41 -18.70 13.69 18.32
CA LYS A 41 -17.91 14.60 19.15
C LYS A 41 -17.67 14.06 20.56
N ASN A 42 -18.73 13.62 21.24
CA ASN A 42 -18.67 13.30 22.67
C ASN A 42 -18.37 11.82 22.95
N THR A 43 -18.80 10.91 22.05
CA THR A 43 -18.58 9.46 22.24
C THR A 43 -17.35 8.98 21.47
N LEU A 44 -17.19 9.42 20.21
CA LEU A 44 -16.05 9.00 19.39
C LEU A 44 -14.83 9.93 19.53
N ASN A 45 -14.97 11.05 20.26
CA ASN A 45 -13.93 12.09 20.40
C ASN A 45 -13.41 12.62 19.06
N SER A 46 -14.27 12.62 18.04
CA SER A 46 -13.91 13.13 16.72
C SER A 46 -13.75 14.65 16.76
N GLN A 47 -12.60 15.13 16.30
CA GLN A 47 -12.32 16.57 16.19
C GLN A 47 -13.12 17.22 15.07
N SER A 48 -13.41 16.45 14.02
CA SER A 48 -14.17 16.90 12.85
C SER A 48 -15.25 15.86 12.52
N PRO A 49 -16.40 15.89 13.24
CA PRO A 49 -17.48 14.92 13.06
C PRO A 49 -17.90 14.72 11.59
N SER A 50 -17.78 13.50 11.10
CA SER A 50 -18.12 13.17 9.72
C SER A 50 -18.95 11.90 9.57
N ILE A 51 -19.53 11.70 8.38
CA ILE A 51 -20.22 10.46 8.02
C ILE A 51 -19.24 9.27 8.02
N PHE A 52 -17.96 9.50 7.79
CA PHE A 52 -16.94 8.46 7.88
C PHE A 52 -16.80 7.95 9.33
N ASP A 53 -16.84 8.82 10.34
CA ASP A 53 -16.73 8.43 11.75
C ASP A 53 -17.81 7.41 12.15
N ILE A 54 -19.08 7.73 11.85
CA ILE A 54 -20.20 6.83 12.13
C ILE A 54 -20.12 5.54 11.32
N THR A 55 -19.60 5.59 10.10
CA THR A 55 -19.45 4.42 9.23
C THR A 55 -18.40 3.47 9.78
N LYS A 56 -17.23 4.01 10.16
CA LYS A 56 -16.14 3.27 10.82
C LYS A 56 -16.63 2.64 12.11
N GLU A 57 -17.34 3.39 12.94
CA GLU A 57 -17.88 2.88 14.21
C GLU A 57 -18.93 1.79 13.99
N ARG A 58 -19.80 1.94 12.99
CA ARG A 58 -20.80 0.91 12.63
C ARG A 58 -20.13 -0.41 12.23
N ILE A 59 -19.08 -0.35 11.42
CA ILE A 59 -18.33 -1.56 11.02
C ILE A 59 -17.68 -2.21 12.26
N LYS A 60 -17.04 -1.42 13.14
CA LYS A 60 -16.43 -1.94 14.38
C LYS A 60 -17.44 -2.67 15.26
N ARG A 61 -18.59 -2.05 15.54
CA ARG A 61 -19.64 -2.65 16.39
C ARG A 61 -20.26 -3.89 15.75
N ALA A 62 -20.48 -3.86 14.43
CA ALA A 62 -20.98 -5.03 13.69
C ALA A 62 -19.99 -6.19 13.77
N GLY A 63 -18.69 -5.93 13.56
CA GLY A 63 -17.63 -6.92 13.68
C GLY A 63 -17.55 -7.53 15.07
N ALA A 64 -17.61 -6.71 16.13
CA ALA A 64 -17.61 -7.19 17.52
C ALA A 64 -18.79 -8.14 17.80
N LYS A 65 -20.01 -7.76 17.38
CA LYS A 65 -21.21 -8.59 17.55
C LYS A 65 -21.15 -9.91 16.78
N ILE A 66 -20.54 -9.91 15.59
CA ILE A 66 -20.32 -11.15 14.81
C ILE A 66 -19.28 -12.02 15.51
N LYS A 67 -18.20 -11.43 16.02
CA LYS A 67 -17.11 -12.14 16.70
C LYS A 67 -17.56 -12.84 17.99
N GLU A 68 -18.52 -12.26 18.71
CA GLU A 68 -19.18 -12.90 19.87
C GLU A 68 -19.86 -14.23 19.48
N GLN A 69 -20.48 -14.29 18.31
CA GLN A 69 -21.20 -15.48 17.83
C GLN A 69 -20.27 -16.46 17.07
N TYR A 70 -19.26 -15.92 16.38
CA TYR A 70 -18.34 -16.68 15.53
C TYR A 70 -16.88 -16.26 15.79
N PRO A 71 -16.25 -16.73 16.88
CA PRO A 71 -14.91 -16.29 17.30
C PRO A 71 -13.81 -16.55 16.26
N SER A 72 -13.97 -17.54 15.39
CA SER A 72 -12.99 -17.88 14.35
C SER A 72 -13.05 -16.98 13.12
N LEU A 73 -14.12 -16.20 12.90
CA LEU A 73 -14.29 -15.40 11.69
C LEU A 73 -13.41 -14.14 11.73
N ASP A 74 -12.70 -13.83 10.65
CA ASP A 74 -12.04 -12.54 10.52
C ASP A 74 -13.07 -11.41 10.38
N CYS A 75 -13.03 -10.48 11.33
CA CYS A 75 -13.87 -9.28 11.36
C CYS A 75 -13.02 -7.99 11.37
N GLY A 76 -11.71 -8.12 11.14
CA GLY A 76 -10.80 -7.00 11.00
C GLY A 76 -11.05 -6.24 9.70
N PHE A 77 -10.59 -4.98 9.67
CA PHE A 77 -10.59 -4.18 8.45
C PHE A 77 -9.46 -3.15 8.51
N LYS A 78 -8.99 -2.75 7.33
CA LYS A 78 -8.00 -1.67 7.15
C LYS A 78 -8.71 -0.42 6.64
N ILE A 79 -8.18 0.74 7.01
CA ILE A 79 -8.68 2.04 6.57
C ILE A 79 -7.62 2.65 5.65
N PHE A 80 -8.07 3.14 4.51
CA PHE A 80 -7.26 3.89 3.57
C PHE A 80 -7.94 5.23 3.30
N GLU A 81 -7.13 6.23 3.02
CA GLU A 81 -7.57 7.58 2.71
C GLU A 81 -6.94 7.99 1.38
N ILE A 82 -7.70 8.74 0.58
CA ILE A 82 -7.17 9.38 -0.61
C ILE A 82 -6.59 10.72 -0.16
N LYS A 83 -5.28 10.87 -0.28
CA LYS A 83 -4.60 12.13 -0.02
C LYS A 83 -4.08 12.71 -1.32
N GLU A 84 -4.28 14.02 -1.49
CA GLU A 84 -3.51 14.76 -2.47
C GLU A 84 -2.08 14.88 -1.95
N ILE A 85 -1.11 14.49 -2.77
CA ILE A 85 0.30 14.63 -2.43
C ILE A 85 0.80 15.90 -3.09
N GLU A 86 1.16 16.89 -2.28
CA GLU A 86 1.92 18.05 -2.77
C GLU A 86 3.31 17.58 -3.22
N LYS A 87 3.76 18.03 -4.40
CA LYS A 87 5.07 17.65 -4.96
C LYS A 87 6.22 17.86 -3.98
N ASP A 88 6.19 18.96 -3.24
CA ASP A 88 7.25 19.33 -2.30
C ASP A 88 7.31 18.38 -1.08
N ASN A 89 6.20 17.68 -0.80
CA ASN A 89 6.06 16.72 0.31
C ASN A 89 6.09 15.26 -0.14
N LEU A 90 6.18 15.00 -1.45
CA LEU A 90 6.16 13.65 -2.04
C LEU A 90 7.24 12.72 -1.46
N PHE A 91 8.35 13.29 -0.98
CA PHE A 91 9.51 12.55 -0.49
C PHE A 91 9.57 12.41 1.02
N ASN A 92 8.68 13.07 1.76
CA ASN A 92 8.59 12.90 3.21
C ASN A 92 7.91 11.58 3.58
N ASP A 93 7.34 10.88 2.59
CA ASP A 93 6.51 9.70 2.81
C ASP A 93 6.67 8.67 1.67
N ILE A 94 7.89 8.12 1.55
CA ILE A 94 8.21 7.10 0.55
C ILE A 94 7.31 5.86 0.71
N GLU A 95 6.95 5.50 1.94
CA GLU A 95 6.06 4.37 2.21
C GLU A 95 4.68 4.54 1.55
N ASN A 96 4.02 5.69 1.71
CA ASN A 96 2.73 5.93 1.05
C ASN A 96 2.85 6.05 -0.47
N LEU A 97 3.98 6.57 -0.96
CA LEU A 97 4.24 6.62 -2.40
C LEU A 97 4.41 5.20 -2.99
N VAL A 98 5.13 4.33 -2.29
CA VAL A 98 5.28 2.91 -2.66
C VAL A 98 3.94 2.18 -2.56
N LEU A 99 3.12 2.45 -1.53
CA LEU A 99 1.77 1.89 -1.42
C LEU A 99 0.90 2.29 -2.62
N SER A 100 0.88 3.58 -2.98
CA SER A 100 0.12 4.08 -4.13
C SER A 100 0.58 3.43 -5.44
N ALA A 101 1.90 3.39 -5.69
CA ALA A 101 2.47 2.76 -6.87
C ALA A 101 2.20 1.25 -6.93
N SER A 102 2.33 0.55 -5.81
CA SER A 102 2.09 -0.89 -5.74
C SER A 102 0.63 -1.26 -5.98
N VAL A 103 -0.32 -0.49 -5.42
CA VAL A 103 -1.74 -0.66 -5.71
C VAL A 103 -2.05 -0.39 -7.19
N TYR A 104 -1.43 0.64 -7.78
CA TYR A 104 -1.54 0.91 -9.23
C TYR A 104 -1.03 -0.26 -10.08
N ASP A 105 0.05 -0.90 -9.67
CA ASP A 105 0.61 -2.09 -10.33
C ASP A 105 -0.13 -3.40 -9.97
N GLY A 106 -1.22 -3.33 -9.22
CA GLY A 106 -2.13 -4.46 -8.95
C GLY A 106 -1.95 -5.14 -7.60
N LEU A 107 -1.18 -4.57 -6.68
CA LEU A 107 -1.12 -5.08 -5.30
C LEU A 107 -2.49 -4.88 -4.64
N VAL A 108 -3.04 -5.94 -4.06
CA VAL A 108 -4.26 -5.85 -3.29
C VAL A 108 -3.96 -5.14 -1.98
N LEU A 109 -4.80 -4.19 -1.56
CA LEU A 109 -4.61 -3.36 -0.35
C LEU A 109 -4.41 -4.15 0.96
N ASN A 110 -4.78 -5.43 0.99
CA ASN A 110 -4.54 -6.26 2.17
C ASN A 110 -3.12 -6.88 2.22
N SER A 111 -2.41 -6.88 1.10
CA SER A 111 -1.00 -7.27 1.00
C SER A 111 -0.09 -6.08 1.33
N ALA A 112 1.19 -6.36 1.61
CA ALA A 112 2.20 -5.35 1.92
C ALA A 112 3.46 -5.59 1.10
N CYS A 113 4.25 -4.53 0.92
CA CYS A 113 5.60 -4.65 0.38
C CYS A 113 6.55 -5.12 1.48
N GLU A 114 7.41 -6.09 1.15
CA GLU A 114 8.54 -6.47 1.99
C GLU A 114 9.70 -5.48 1.80
N VAL A 115 10.31 -5.01 2.88
CA VAL A 115 11.51 -4.16 2.81
C VAL A 115 12.74 -5.04 2.62
N ILE A 116 13.50 -4.79 1.57
CA ILE A 116 14.78 -5.43 1.26
C ILE A 116 15.88 -4.41 1.52
N LEU A 117 16.80 -4.77 2.40
CA LEU A 117 17.96 -3.95 2.73
C LEU A 117 19.13 -4.32 1.80
N LEU A 118 19.69 -3.32 1.13
CA LEU A 118 20.82 -3.43 0.22
C LEU A 118 21.95 -2.49 0.68
N ASP A 119 23.20 -2.83 0.38
CA ASP A 119 24.40 -2.12 0.83
C ASP A 119 24.42 -2.01 2.37
N ASN A 120 24.39 -3.18 3.01
CA ASN A 120 24.21 -3.30 4.47
C ASN A 120 25.41 -2.81 5.28
N GLU A 121 26.55 -2.54 4.64
CA GLU A 121 27.77 -2.06 5.29
C GLU A 121 27.72 -0.56 5.62
N ARG A 122 26.81 0.20 4.98
CA ARG A 122 26.64 1.63 5.24
C ARG A 122 25.81 1.90 6.49
N LYS A 123 25.95 3.09 7.07
CA LYS A 123 25.22 3.51 8.29
C LYS A 123 23.69 3.36 8.16
N GLU A 124 23.15 3.64 6.98
CA GLU A 124 21.71 3.59 6.69
C GLU A 124 21.46 2.79 5.41
N PRO A 125 21.30 1.45 5.46
CA PRO A 125 21.14 0.59 4.28
C PRO A 125 20.07 1.08 3.30
N TYR A 126 20.24 0.79 2.02
CA TYR A 126 19.28 1.17 0.99
C TYR A 126 18.03 0.31 1.13
N GLN A 127 16.87 0.94 1.22
CA GLN A 127 15.59 0.24 1.30
C GLN A 127 14.96 0.12 -0.09
N ALA A 128 14.82 -1.11 -0.55
CA ALA A 128 14.00 -1.45 -1.70
C ALA A 128 12.70 -2.11 -1.21
N TYR A 129 11.58 -1.88 -1.89
CA TYR A 129 10.29 -2.39 -1.46
C TYR A 129 9.78 -3.42 -2.47
N TYR A 130 9.51 -4.64 -2.01
CA TYR A 130 9.14 -5.76 -2.88
C TYR A 130 7.70 -6.20 -2.66
N ALA A 131 6.87 -6.06 -3.69
CA ALA A 131 5.51 -6.58 -3.73
C ALA A 131 5.52 -8.00 -4.29
N LYS A 132 5.54 -9.01 -3.42
CA LYS A 132 5.65 -10.43 -3.81
C LYS A 132 4.56 -10.91 -4.75
N ASP A 133 3.32 -10.48 -4.52
CA ASP A 133 2.14 -10.89 -5.29
C ASP A 133 2.20 -10.41 -6.76
N THR A 134 2.70 -9.19 -6.99
CA THR A 134 2.85 -8.60 -8.32
C THR A 134 4.24 -8.81 -8.90
N GLN A 135 5.21 -9.23 -8.07
CA GLN A 135 6.62 -9.36 -8.41
C GLN A 135 7.24 -8.03 -8.87
N CYS A 136 6.75 -6.92 -8.31
CA CYS A 136 7.27 -5.57 -8.54
C CYS A 136 8.24 -5.19 -7.42
N LEU A 137 9.38 -4.61 -7.80
CA LEU A 137 10.39 -4.07 -6.90
C LEU A 137 10.46 -2.54 -7.07
N TYR A 138 10.31 -1.80 -5.98
CA TYR A 138 10.35 -0.34 -5.96
C TYR A 138 11.66 0.17 -5.37
N LEU A 139 12.37 1.00 -6.14
CA LEU A 139 13.63 1.66 -5.77
C LEU A 139 13.40 3.17 -5.68
N TYR A 140 12.72 3.61 -4.63
CA TYR A 140 12.25 5.00 -4.50
C TYR A 140 13.13 5.84 -3.59
N GLU A 141 13.91 5.21 -2.70
CA GLU A 141 14.86 5.90 -1.84
C GLU A 141 16.01 6.52 -2.62
N LYS A 142 16.63 7.56 -2.01
CA LYS A 142 17.88 8.16 -2.49
C LYS A 142 19.08 7.26 -2.16
N GLY A 143 20.18 7.49 -2.88
CA GLY A 143 21.46 6.87 -2.56
C GLY A 143 21.57 5.41 -2.99
N PHE A 144 20.86 4.99 -4.05
CA PHE A 144 21.14 3.74 -4.73
C PHE A 144 22.52 3.82 -5.40
N ASN A 145 23.38 2.82 -5.20
CA ASN A 145 24.78 2.86 -5.63
C ASN A 145 25.26 1.52 -6.20
N ASP A 146 26.53 1.46 -6.64
CA ASP A 146 27.13 0.26 -7.23
C ASP A 146 27.09 -0.97 -6.29
N THR A 147 27.23 -0.78 -4.97
CA THR A 147 27.17 -1.87 -3.98
C THR A 147 25.75 -2.43 -3.89
N ALA A 148 24.75 -1.56 -3.73
CA ALA A 148 23.34 -1.95 -3.69
C ALA A 148 22.90 -2.65 -4.99
N LEU A 149 23.37 -2.18 -6.15
CA LEU A 149 23.10 -2.80 -7.45
C LEU A 149 23.66 -4.23 -7.53
N LYS A 150 24.91 -4.44 -7.08
CA LYS A 150 25.54 -5.77 -7.07
C LYS A 150 24.80 -6.72 -6.13
N GLU A 151 24.45 -6.26 -4.93
CA GLU A 151 23.66 -7.06 -3.97
C GLU A 151 22.29 -7.42 -4.53
N LEU A 152 21.61 -6.46 -5.17
CA LEU A 152 20.31 -6.68 -5.80
C LEU A 152 20.39 -7.77 -6.88
N PHE A 153 21.34 -7.65 -7.82
CA PHE A 153 21.49 -8.66 -8.87
C PHE A 153 21.94 -10.02 -8.33
N ASN A 154 22.79 -10.03 -7.30
CA ASN A 154 23.14 -11.28 -6.62
C ASN A 154 21.90 -11.95 -6.02
N LYS A 155 21.00 -11.17 -5.39
CA LYS A 155 19.74 -11.69 -4.85
C LYS A 155 18.83 -12.20 -5.97
N ILE A 156 18.60 -11.44 -7.04
CA ILE A 156 17.78 -11.86 -8.18
C ILE A 156 18.27 -13.17 -8.80
N ASN A 157 19.60 -13.37 -8.86
CA ASN A 157 20.19 -14.52 -9.55
C ASN A 157 20.28 -15.78 -8.71
N ASN A 158 20.41 -15.64 -7.39
CA ASN A 158 20.73 -16.76 -6.50
C ASN A 158 19.59 -17.12 -5.53
N ASP A 159 18.66 -16.21 -5.26
CA ASP A 159 17.51 -16.46 -4.39
C ASP A 159 16.31 -16.96 -5.20
N ARG A 160 15.93 -18.23 -4.98
CA ARG A 160 14.86 -18.89 -5.75
C ARG A 160 13.47 -18.33 -5.45
N ASP A 161 13.29 -17.75 -4.26
CA ASP A 161 12.01 -17.20 -3.80
C ASP A 161 11.86 -15.72 -4.21
N PHE A 162 12.98 -15.05 -4.51
CA PHE A 162 12.99 -13.67 -4.98
C PHE A 162 12.84 -13.54 -6.49
N ASN A 163 11.60 -13.59 -6.97
CA ASN A 163 11.28 -13.50 -8.40
C ASN A 163 10.78 -12.09 -8.74
N VAL A 164 11.53 -11.34 -9.56
CA VAL A 164 11.20 -9.97 -9.95
C VAL A 164 10.77 -9.93 -11.42
N LYS A 165 9.56 -9.42 -11.70
CA LYS A 165 9.06 -9.15 -13.05
C LYS A 165 9.32 -7.73 -13.48
N SER A 166 9.19 -6.78 -12.56
CA SER A 166 9.37 -5.35 -12.83
C SER A 166 10.18 -4.70 -11.72
N ILE A 167 11.11 -3.83 -12.10
CA ILE A 167 11.80 -2.90 -11.21
C ILE A 167 11.33 -1.49 -11.59
N ILE A 168 10.71 -0.80 -10.66
CA ILE A 168 10.24 0.57 -10.82
C ILE A 168 11.10 1.44 -9.91
N TYR A 169 11.78 2.42 -10.47
CA TYR A 169 12.64 3.31 -9.70
C TYR A 169 12.16 4.74 -9.82
N TYR A 170 12.39 5.52 -8.76
CA TYR A 170 12.10 6.94 -8.83
C TYR A 170 13.24 7.68 -9.53
N GLY A 171 12.96 8.25 -10.71
CA GLY A 171 13.99 8.77 -11.59
C GLY A 171 14.76 9.98 -11.07
N GLU A 172 14.19 10.79 -10.18
CA GLU A 172 14.92 11.93 -9.59
C GLU A 172 15.83 11.51 -8.42
N ASN A 173 15.54 10.37 -7.78
CA ASN A 173 16.34 9.85 -6.66
C ASN A 173 17.48 8.91 -7.09
N MET A 174 17.64 8.71 -8.40
CA MET A 174 18.66 7.84 -8.98
C MET A 174 19.45 8.61 -10.05
N ASP A 175 20.76 8.70 -9.91
CA ASP A 175 21.60 9.39 -10.89
C ASP A 175 21.62 8.67 -12.25
N SER A 176 21.93 9.41 -13.32
CA SER A 176 21.91 8.90 -14.69
C SER A 176 22.84 7.70 -14.93
N LYS A 177 23.96 7.59 -14.20
CA LYS A 177 24.89 6.45 -14.30
C LYS A 177 24.19 5.20 -13.77
N MET A 178 23.62 5.27 -12.56
CA MET A 178 22.88 4.16 -11.95
C MET A 178 21.64 3.77 -12.75
N GLN A 179 20.92 4.74 -13.32
CA GLN A 179 19.79 4.44 -14.20
C GLN A 179 20.21 3.65 -15.44
N LEU A 180 21.37 3.97 -16.02
CA LEU A 180 21.91 3.27 -17.18
C LEU A 180 22.33 1.85 -16.79
N GLU A 181 23.12 1.70 -15.72
CA GLU A 181 23.58 0.40 -15.24
C GLU A 181 22.43 -0.54 -14.86
N LEU A 182 21.37 -0.02 -14.22
CA LEU A 182 20.18 -0.81 -13.89
C LEU A 182 19.44 -1.29 -15.15
N LYS A 183 19.40 -0.45 -16.20
CA LYS A 183 18.75 -0.81 -17.49
C LYS A 183 19.58 -1.83 -18.28
N GLU A 184 20.90 -1.67 -18.30
CA GLU A 184 21.83 -2.54 -19.04
C GLU A 184 22.12 -3.87 -18.33
N GLY A 185 22.17 -3.85 -17.00
CA GLY A 185 22.41 -5.03 -16.16
C GLY A 185 21.39 -6.16 -16.37
N LYS A 186 20.23 -5.85 -16.95
CA LYS A 186 19.23 -6.81 -17.42
C LYS A 186 19.73 -7.80 -18.47
N ALA A 187 20.74 -7.43 -19.26
CA ALA A 187 21.20 -8.26 -20.37
C ALA A 187 21.87 -9.56 -19.88
N HIS A 188 22.20 -9.66 -18.59
CA HIS A 188 22.98 -10.76 -18.05
C HIS A 188 22.18 -11.56 -17.02
N LYS A 189 21.49 -12.58 -17.55
CA LYS A 189 21.11 -13.84 -16.90
C LYS A 189 19.97 -13.77 -15.88
N ASN A 190 18.84 -14.37 -16.26
CA ASN A 190 18.07 -15.17 -15.30
C ASN A 190 17.91 -16.58 -15.88
N ASN A 191 18.04 -17.62 -15.05
CA ASN A 191 17.85 -19.04 -15.45
C ASN A 191 16.41 -19.37 -15.86
N LYS A 192 15.50 -18.39 -15.76
CA LYS A 192 14.11 -18.43 -16.22
C LYS A 192 13.98 -17.33 -17.27
N ASN A 193 13.62 -17.67 -18.51
CA ASN A 193 13.47 -16.83 -19.71
C ASN A 193 12.49 -15.62 -19.60
N SER A 194 12.42 -14.91 -18.47
CA SER A 194 11.56 -13.74 -18.27
C SER A 194 12.39 -12.45 -18.28
N HIS A 195 12.17 -11.61 -19.29
CA HIS A 195 12.71 -10.25 -19.35
C HIS A 195 12.17 -9.42 -18.16
N ILE A 196 13.07 -8.92 -17.30
CA ILE A 196 12.70 -7.99 -16.22
C ILE A 196 12.43 -6.61 -16.84
N LEU A 197 11.23 -6.07 -16.61
CA LEU A 197 10.89 -4.70 -16.98
C LEU A 197 11.58 -3.74 -16.01
N VAL A 198 12.15 -2.64 -16.50
CA VAL A 198 12.73 -1.57 -15.66
C VAL A 198 12.10 -0.30 -16.16
N LYS A 199 11.45 0.43 -15.26
CA LYS A 199 10.69 1.63 -15.58
C LYS A 199 11.12 2.74 -14.63
N ALA A 200 11.43 3.90 -15.19
CA ALA A 200 11.52 5.12 -14.41
C ALA A 200 10.09 5.59 -14.11
N TRP A 201 9.83 5.94 -12.87
CA TRP A 201 8.66 6.70 -12.47
C TRP A 201 9.07 8.14 -12.20
N TYR A 202 8.23 9.08 -12.62
CA TYR A 202 8.34 10.50 -12.32
C TYR A 202 6.94 11.01 -11.94
N PRO A 203 6.81 11.88 -10.93
CA PRO A 203 5.55 12.53 -10.65
C PRO A 203 5.15 13.35 -11.88
N LYS A 204 3.91 13.20 -12.34
CA LYS A 204 3.41 14.04 -13.43
C LYS A 204 3.41 15.50 -12.96
N ASN A 205 3.90 16.40 -13.81
CA ASN A 205 3.66 17.80 -13.61
C ASN A 205 2.17 18.07 -13.80
N VAL A 206 1.45 18.25 -12.68
CA VAL A 206 0.18 18.99 -12.67
C VAL A 206 0.50 20.46 -12.93
#